data_AF-A0A6L3N4P8-F1
#
_entry.id   AF-A0A6L3N4P8-F1
#
_cell.length_a   1.000
_cell.length_b   1.000
_cell.length_c   1.000
_cell.angle_alpha   90.00
_cell.angle_beta   90.00
_cell.angle_gamma   90.00
#
_symmetry.space_group_name_H-M   'P 1'
#
loop_
_entity.id
_entity.type
_entity.pdbx_description
1 polymer ?
#
loop_
_entity_poly.entity_id
_entity_poly.type
_entity_poly.pdbx_seq_one_letter_code
_entity_poly.pdbx_strand_id
1 'polypeptide(L)'
;MTHEKSQLNTPQVSQNPEPYNKYSYDDVAARIDRVRSAFSERGWRINDGSPMGRLFKHTEKFARDWKTKDRDQIDPLTVVQAGHAHRITAAVLHALDNPAAHQTLHRMHAKPFVLGSVERSTGKDLLWELELYYRLSLQGTTVRLEEPDLIADFEPWPCSIACKKIYSEKNLDRTLAKGASQIAKSGNHGIVALNIEDLVPTEQLRVCRTTGELLEIGRSTAAAFCTRNASKLRKLVDLGKVDGYLVALAVSAQVLESTTGFVTLHWATIWTTQEAPAGTSERLAEVKKSFDALLTPQDVAADA
;
A
#
# COMPACT_ATOMS: atom_id res chain seq x y z
N MET A 1 38.28 -7.27 -33.79
CA MET A 1 38.15 -6.60 -32.49
C MET A 1 37.24 -5.41 -32.68
N THR A 2 35.95 -5.64 -32.48
CA THR A 2 34.89 -4.66 -32.67
C THR A 2 34.02 -4.74 -31.42
N HIS A 3 34.00 -3.64 -30.66
CA HIS A 3 33.26 -3.54 -29.41
C HIS A 3 31.76 -3.55 -29.68
N GLU A 4 31.12 -4.68 -29.40
CA GLU A 4 29.68 -4.80 -29.29
C GLU A 4 29.25 -4.16 -27.96
N LYS A 5 28.78 -2.91 -28.03
CA LYS A 5 28.15 -2.25 -26.90
C LYS A 5 26.81 -2.93 -26.64
N SER A 6 26.76 -3.68 -25.54
CA SER A 6 25.54 -4.17 -24.90
C SER A 6 24.53 -3.02 -24.77
N GLN A 7 23.47 -3.09 -25.57
CA GLN A 7 22.31 -2.24 -25.41
C GLN A 7 21.56 -2.75 -24.18
N LEU A 8 21.67 -2.00 -23.09
CA LEU A 8 20.75 -2.11 -21.96
C LEU A 8 19.34 -1.81 -22.49
N ASN A 9 18.49 -2.84 -22.49
CA ASN A 9 17.07 -2.75 -22.82
C ASN A 9 16.42 -1.63 -21.98
N THR A 10 16.08 -0.53 -22.64
CA THR A 10 15.16 0.49 -22.13
C THR A 10 13.77 -0.14 -22.03
N PRO A 11 13.09 -0.11 -20.88
CA PRO A 11 11.72 -0.62 -20.79
C PRO A 11 10.82 0.18 -21.75
N GLN A 12 10.14 -0.54 -22.63
CA GLN A 12 9.16 0.05 -23.55
C GLN A 12 7.99 0.63 -22.77
N VAL A 13 7.71 1.91 -23.04
CA VAL A 13 6.58 2.65 -22.50
C VAL A 13 5.34 2.27 -23.30
N SER A 14 4.42 1.53 -22.68
CA SER A 14 3.04 1.41 -23.15
C SER A 14 2.30 2.70 -22.83
N GLN A 15 1.52 3.19 -23.80
CA GLN A 15 0.60 4.30 -23.60
C GLN A 15 -0.48 3.87 -22.59
N ASN A 16 -0.51 4.52 -21.42
CA ASN A 16 -1.42 4.23 -20.31
C ASN A 16 -2.87 4.64 -20.64
N PRO A 17 -3.86 3.74 -20.59
CA PRO A 17 -5.19 4.09 -20.11
C PRO A 17 -5.12 4.23 -18.57
N GLU A 18 -5.61 5.34 -18.00
CA GLU A 18 -5.53 5.62 -16.55
C GLU A 18 -6.14 4.51 -15.68
N PRO A 19 -5.41 3.89 -14.73
CA PRO A 19 -6.02 2.88 -13.85
C PRO A 19 -6.18 3.31 -12.39
N TYR A 20 -5.81 4.53 -12.00
CA TYR A 20 -5.69 4.88 -10.58
C TYR A 20 -6.82 5.83 -10.16
N ASN A 21 -7.81 5.26 -9.45
CA ASN A 21 -9.00 5.88 -8.86
C ASN A 21 -10.24 6.04 -9.76
N LYS A 22 -10.86 4.94 -10.21
CA LYS A 22 -12.29 4.94 -10.59
C LYS A 22 -13.18 4.84 -9.34
N TYR A 23 -13.08 5.79 -8.41
CA TYR A 23 -14.10 5.96 -7.38
C TYR A 23 -14.61 7.39 -7.44
N SER A 24 -15.93 7.55 -7.34
CA SER A 24 -16.52 8.86 -7.08
C SER A 24 -16.43 9.19 -5.58
N TYR A 25 -16.47 10.46 -5.22
CA TYR A 25 -16.54 10.85 -3.80
C TYR A 25 -17.85 10.38 -3.14
N ASP A 26 -18.91 10.18 -3.93
CA ASP A 26 -20.14 9.54 -3.47
C ASP A 26 -19.91 8.08 -3.08
N ASP A 27 -19.15 7.32 -3.89
CA ASP A 27 -18.81 5.93 -3.56
C ASP A 27 -18.02 5.86 -2.25
N VAL A 28 -17.12 6.82 -2.02
CA VAL A 28 -16.37 6.89 -0.76
C VAL A 28 -17.30 7.19 0.41
N ALA A 29 -18.23 8.13 0.26
CA ALA A 29 -19.24 8.42 1.29
C ALA A 29 -20.13 7.20 1.58
N ALA A 30 -20.61 6.49 0.55
CA ALA A 30 -21.38 5.27 0.71
C ALA A 30 -20.58 4.15 1.41
N ARG A 31 -19.28 4.02 1.11
CA ARG A 31 -18.40 3.08 1.82
C ARG A 31 -18.20 3.46 3.28
N ILE A 32 -18.09 4.75 3.61
CA ILE A 32 -18.03 5.23 4.99
C ILE A 32 -19.28 4.79 5.76
N ASP A 33 -20.47 4.97 5.19
CA ASP A 33 -21.73 4.57 5.82
C ASP A 33 -21.79 3.05 6.06
N ARG A 34 -21.31 2.26 5.09
CA ARG A 34 -21.21 0.79 5.25
C ARG A 34 -20.25 0.41 6.36
N VAL A 35 -19.08 1.04 6.47
CA VAL A 35 -18.13 0.79 7.57
C VAL A 35 -18.73 1.16 8.92
N ARG A 36 -19.37 2.34 9.03
CA ARG A 36 -20.05 2.78 10.25
C ARG A 36 -21.14 1.79 10.68
N SER A 37 -21.96 1.33 9.73
CA SER A 37 -23.03 0.36 9.98
C SER A 37 -22.46 -0.98 10.46
N ALA A 38 -21.50 -1.55 9.71
CA ALA A 38 -20.89 -2.83 10.04
C ALA A 38 -20.16 -2.82 11.39
N PHE A 39 -19.51 -1.72 11.75
CA PHE A 39 -18.88 -1.56 13.05
C PHE A 39 -19.93 -1.41 14.16
N SER A 40 -21.00 -0.63 13.93
CA SER A 40 -22.08 -0.47 14.89
C SER A 40 -22.81 -1.79 15.19
N GLU A 41 -23.06 -2.62 14.17
CA GLU A 41 -23.63 -3.97 14.32
C GLU A 41 -22.76 -4.88 15.20
N ARG A 42 -21.44 -4.63 15.25
CA ARG A 42 -20.47 -5.34 16.10
C ARG A 42 -20.27 -4.65 17.47
N GLY A 43 -21.05 -3.61 17.78
CA GLY A 43 -20.94 -2.83 19.02
C GLY A 43 -19.79 -1.82 19.04
N TRP A 44 -19.15 -1.56 17.89
CA TRP A 44 -18.01 -0.64 17.77
C TRP A 44 -18.48 0.69 17.19
N ARG A 45 -18.64 1.72 18.02
CA ARG A 45 -19.10 3.03 17.55
C ARG A 45 -17.92 3.91 17.13
N ILE A 46 -17.87 4.34 15.87
CA ILE A 46 -16.91 5.36 15.43
C ILE A 46 -17.35 6.71 15.99
N ASN A 47 -16.59 7.26 16.95
CA ASN A 47 -16.86 8.58 17.51
C ASN A 47 -16.47 9.67 16.50
N ASP A 48 -17.36 10.62 16.21
CA ASP A 48 -17.11 11.72 15.26
C ASP A 48 -15.95 12.63 15.67
N GLY A 49 -15.63 12.69 16.97
CA GLY A 49 -14.47 13.39 17.51
C GLY A 49 -13.16 12.59 17.40
N SER A 50 -13.18 11.30 17.05
CA SER A 50 -11.97 10.51 16.81
C SER A 50 -11.30 10.91 15.48
N PRO A 51 -10.00 10.67 15.27
CA PRO A 51 -9.35 10.98 13.98
C PRO A 51 -10.04 10.35 12.76
N MET A 52 -10.44 9.07 12.86
CA MET A 52 -11.20 8.39 11.79
C MET A 52 -12.59 8.99 11.61
N GLY A 53 -13.31 9.30 12.69
CA GLY A 53 -14.63 9.92 12.61
C GLY A 53 -14.59 11.32 12.00
N ARG A 54 -13.58 12.14 12.34
CA ARG A 54 -13.37 13.47 11.73
C ARG A 54 -13.05 13.35 10.24
N LEU A 55 -12.18 12.40 9.87
CA LEU A 55 -11.85 12.12 8.47
C LEU A 55 -13.12 11.77 7.68
N PHE A 56 -13.91 10.83 8.19
CA PHE A 56 -15.16 10.37 7.56
C PHE A 56 -16.16 11.50 7.40
N LYS A 57 -16.43 12.26 8.48
CA LYS A 57 -17.34 13.42 8.44
C LYS A 57 -16.88 14.48 7.42
N HIS A 58 -15.57 14.72 7.35
CA HIS A 58 -15.00 15.67 6.39
C HIS A 58 -15.17 15.19 4.95
N THR A 59 -14.88 13.91 4.68
CA THR A 59 -15.06 13.30 3.35
C THR A 59 -16.52 13.27 2.91
N GLU A 60 -17.47 12.97 3.80
CA GLU A 60 -18.91 13.02 3.50
C GLU A 60 -19.37 14.44 3.14
N LYS A 61 -18.89 15.45 3.88
CA LYS A 61 -19.15 16.85 3.54
C LYS A 61 -18.55 17.20 2.18
N PHE A 62 -17.32 16.78 1.94
CA PHE A 62 -16.62 17.02 0.70
C PHE A 62 -17.34 16.40 -0.51
N ALA A 63 -17.86 15.17 -0.39
CA ALA A 63 -18.63 14.53 -1.47
C ALA A 63 -19.85 15.35 -1.89
N ARG A 64 -20.54 16.01 -0.94
CA ARG A 64 -21.64 16.94 -1.24
C ARG A 64 -21.13 18.22 -1.88
N ASP A 65 -20.11 18.84 -1.29
CA ASP A 65 -19.53 20.08 -1.77
C ASP A 65 -19.01 19.95 -3.21
N TRP A 66 -18.39 18.81 -3.56
CA TRP A 66 -17.85 18.51 -4.89
C TRP A 66 -18.88 18.62 -6.02
N LYS A 67 -20.16 18.40 -5.73
CA LYS A 67 -21.25 18.51 -6.73
C LYS A 67 -21.73 19.95 -6.94
N THR A 68 -21.48 20.81 -5.97
CA THR A 68 -22.15 22.11 -5.85
C THR A 68 -21.21 23.30 -5.94
N LYS A 69 -19.91 23.09 -5.68
CA LYS A 69 -18.90 24.14 -5.67
C LYS A 69 -18.04 24.07 -6.92
N ASP A 70 -17.58 25.24 -7.34
CA ASP A 70 -16.53 25.34 -8.34
C ASP A 70 -15.23 24.72 -7.81
N ARG A 71 -14.47 24.07 -8.70
CA ARG A 71 -13.28 23.29 -8.34
C ARG A 71 -12.16 24.14 -7.71
N ASP A 72 -12.11 25.43 -8.04
CA ASP A 72 -11.16 26.41 -7.50
C ASP A 72 -11.42 26.77 -6.03
N GLN A 73 -12.63 26.48 -5.51
CA GLN A 73 -13.02 26.69 -4.11
C GLN A 73 -12.70 25.47 -3.22
N ILE A 74 -12.16 24.41 -3.80
CA ILE A 74 -11.91 23.15 -3.10
C ILE A 74 -10.46 23.12 -2.62
N ASP A 75 -10.29 23.04 -1.29
CA ASP A 75 -8.98 22.85 -0.68
C ASP A 75 -8.36 21.51 -1.12
N PRO A 76 -7.20 21.52 -1.79
CA PRO A 76 -6.46 20.32 -2.16
C PRO A 76 -6.28 19.27 -1.06
N LEU A 77 -6.09 19.71 0.19
CA LEU A 77 -5.90 18.80 1.32
C LEU A 77 -7.16 17.96 1.58
N THR A 78 -8.33 18.51 1.28
CA THR A 78 -9.61 17.79 1.40
C THR A 78 -9.68 16.62 0.42
N VAL A 79 -9.10 16.77 -0.77
CA VAL A 79 -9.07 15.69 -1.77
C VAL A 79 -8.15 14.56 -1.31
N VAL A 80 -6.97 14.90 -0.76
CA VAL A 80 -6.05 13.92 -0.16
C VAL A 80 -6.73 13.16 0.98
N GLN A 81 -7.47 13.86 1.83
CA GLN A 81 -8.23 13.25 2.92
C GLN A 81 -9.33 12.30 2.41
N ALA A 82 -10.02 12.65 1.32
CA ALA A 82 -10.96 11.73 0.67
C ALA A 82 -10.27 10.46 0.15
N GLY A 83 -9.06 10.58 -0.42
CA GLY A 83 -8.23 9.43 -0.81
C GLY A 83 -7.82 8.57 0.39
N HIS A 84 -7.48 9.19 1.52
CA HIS A 84 -7.22 8.46 2.77
C HIS A 84 -8.45 7.70 3.27
N ALA A 85 -9.64 8.32 3.22
CA ALA A 85 -10.89 7.65 3.59
C ALA A 85 -11.21 6.49 2.66
N HIS A 86 -10.99 6.65 1.35
CA HIS A 86 -11.14 5.57 0.38
C HIS A 86 -10.25 4.37 0.72
N ARG A 87 -8.95 4.59 0.97
CA ARG A 87 -7.98 3.55 1.34
C ARG A 87 -8.43 2.77 2.58
N ILE A 88 -8.80 3.50 3.64
CA ILE A 88 -9.27 2.92 4.91
C ILE A 88 -10.53 2.09 4.67
N THR A 89 -11.54 2.67 4.03
CA THR A 89 -12.83 1.99 3.85
C THR A 89 -12.72 0.79 2.92
N ALA A 90 -11.91 0.85 1.86
CA ALA A 90 -11.67 -0.29 0.98
C ALA A 90 -11.05 -1.48 1.74
N ALA A 91 -9.97 -1.23 2.50
CA ALA A 91 -9.29 -2.27 3.27
C ALA A 91 -10.19 -2.85 4.38
N VAL A 92 -10.94 -1.99 5.08
CA VAL A 92 -11.86 -2.42 6.15
C VAL A 92 -13.00 -3.25 5.58
N LEU A 93 -13.70 -2.76 4.54
CA LEU A 93 -14.85 -3.45 3.96
C LEU A 93 -14.47 -4.83 3.43
N HIS A 94 -13.29 -4.96 2.82
CA HIS A 94 -12.78 -6.25 2.33
C HIS A 94 -12.51 -7.25 3.47
N ALA A 95 -12.12 -6.76 4.64
CA ALA A 95 -11.79 -7.59 5.78
C ALA A 95 -12.97 -7.89 6.72
N LEU A 96 -14.13 -7.21 6.55
CA LEU A 96 -15.25 -7.24 7.50
C LEU A 96 -15.78 -8.64 7.81
N ASP A 97 -15.84 -9.49 6.79
CA ASP A 97 -16.43 -10.83 6.86
C ASP A 97 -15.38 -11.92 7.11
N ASN A 98 -14.10 -11.54 7.22
CA ASN A 98 -13.03 -12.46 7.56
C ASN A 98 -12.91 -12.57 9.10
N PRO A 99 -13.20 -13.74 9.70
CA PRO A 99 -13.11 -13.91 11.15
C PRO A 99 -11.72 -13.62 11.72
N ALA A 100 -10.66 -13.91 10.95
CA ALA A 100 -9.28 -13.66 11.37
C ALA A 100 -8.95 -12.15 11.44
N ALA A 101 -9.70 -11.31 10.72
CA ALA A 101 -9.54 -9.86 10.78
C ALA A 101 -10.19 -9.21 12.00
N HIS A 102 -11.06 -9.92 12.75
CA HIS A 102 -11.89 -9.33 13.79
C HIS A 102 -11.09 -8.55 14.83
N GLN A 103 -10.00 -9.12 15.37
CA GLN A 103 -9.17 -8.45 16.36
C GLN A 103 -8.43 -7.24 15.77
N THR A 104 -7.96 -7.34 14.54
CA THR A 104 -7.31 -6.24 13.80
C THR A 104 -8.27 -5.07 13.60
N LEU A 105 -9.49 -5.34 13.13
CA LEU A 105 -10.55 -4.35 12.96
C LEU A 105 -10.95 -3.68 14.28
N HIS A 106 -11.14 -4.47 15.34
CA HIS A 106 -11.45 -3.94 16.68
C HIS A 106 -10.33 -3.00 17.19
N ARG A 107 -9.07 -3.40 17.05
CA ARG A 107 -7.91 -2.58 17.47
C ARG A 107 -7.76 -1.34 16.61
N MET A 108 -8.02 -1.44 15.31
CA MET A 108 -7.94 -0.32 14.37
C MET A 108 -9.02 0.73 14.67
N HIS A 109 -10.25 0.29 14.98
CA HIS A 109 -11.33 1.17 15.42
C HIS A 109 -10.97 1.95 16.69
N ALA A 110 -10.42 1.26 17.69
CA ALA A 110 -10.14 1.84 19.00
C ALA A 110 -8.92 2.79 19.02
N LYS A 111 -8.03 2.70 18.02
CA LYS A 111 -6.76 3.45 18.01
C LYS A 111 -6.77 4.60 17.01
N PRO A 112 -6.47 5.84 17.46
CA PRO A 112 -6.35 6.97 16.57
C PRO A 112 -5.20 6.82 15.58
N PHE A 113 -5.43 7.14 14.30
CA PHE A 113 -4.37 7.33 13.32
C PHE A 113 -4.76 8.37 12.27
N VAL A 114 -3.74 9.03 11.72
CA VAL A 114 -3.88 10.02 10.65
C VAL A 114 -2.89 9.65 9.56
N LEU A 115 -3.39 9.30 8.37
CA LEU A 115 -2.53 9.03 7.22
C LEU A 115 -1.85 10.33 6.77
N GLY A 116 -0.58 10.20 6.41
CA GLY A 116 0.28 11.33 6.01
C GLY A 116 0.93 12.11 7.16
N SER A 117 0.61 11.84 8.44
CA SER A 117 1.43 12.34 9.57
C SER A 117 2.74 11.54 9.66
N VAL A 118 3.86 12.09 10.14
CA VAL A 118 5.06 11.27 10.44
C VAL A 118 4.96 10.52 11.77
N GLU A 119 3.91 10.79 12.55
CA GLU A 119 3.71 10.17 13.85
C GLU A 119 3.46 8.66 13.74
N ARG A 120 4.11 7.92 14.65
CA ARG A 120 3.91 6.48 14.77
C ARG A 120 2.51 6.19 15.29
N SER A 121 1.81 5.25 14.66
CA SER A 121 0.53 4.79 15.18
C SER A 121 0.30 3.34 14.81
N THR A 122 -0.09 2.55 15.81
CA THR A 122 -0.53 1.16 15.60
C THR A 122 -1.69 1.08 14.60
N GLY A 123 -2.54 2.12 14.50
CA GLY A 123 -3.62 2.12 13.51
C GLY A 123 -3.11 2.11 12.07
N LYS A 124 -1.98 2.78 11.80
CA LYS A 124 -1.34 2.70 10.48
C LYS A 124 -0.67 1.35 10.23
N ASP A 125 -0.06 0.76 11.25
CA ASP A 125 0.54 -0.58 11.15
C ASP A 125 -0.54 -1.61 10.75
N LEU A 126 -1.68 -1.58 11.46
CA LEU A 126 -2.83 -2.46 11.16
C LEU A 126 -3.45 -2.15 9.80
N LEU A 127 -3.54 -0.88 9.41
CA LEU A 127 -4.01 -0.53 8.07
C LEU A 127 -3.09 -1.10 7.00
N TRP A 128 -1.77 -1.06 7.20
CA TRP A 128 -0.82 -1.62 6.23
C TRP A 128 -1.05 -3.13 6.01
N GLU A 129 -1.26 -3.88 7.09
CA GLU A 129 -1.61 -5.30 7.02
C GLU A 129 -2.90 -5.53 6.19
N LEU A 130 -3.97 -4.79 6.51
CA LEU A 130 -5.25 -4.92 5.81
C LEU A 130 -5.19 -4.44 4.34
N GLU A 131 -4.43 -3.39 4.04
CA GLU A 131 -4.24 -2.91 2.68
C GLU A 131 -3.50 -3.93 1.83
N LEU A 132 -2.47 -4.58 2.39
CA LEU A 132 -1.73 -5.61 1.67
C LEU A 132 -2.59 -6.86 1.45
N TYR A 133 -3.35 -7.27 2.48
CA TYR A 133 -4.35 -8.33 2.37
C TYR A 133 -5.36 -8.07 1.25
N TYR A 134 -5.98 -6.89 1.25
CA TYR A 134 -6.93 -6.46 0.22
C TYR A 134 -6.33 -6.51 -1.17
N ARG A 135 -5.12 -5.95 -1.35
CA ARG A 135 -4.47 -5.88 -2.66
C ARG A 135 -4.15 -7.25 -3.23
N LEU A 136 -3.56 -8.13 -2.43
CA LEU A 136 -3.27 -9.49 -2.86
C LEU A 136 -4.55 -10.26 -3.20
N SER A 137 -5.59 -10.11 -2.37
CA SER A 137 -6.90 -10.75 -2.63
C SER A 137 -7.53 -10.29 -3.94
N LEU A 138 -7.42 -9.00 -4.29
CA LEU A 138 -7.93 -8.48 -5.56
C LEU A 138 -7.26 -9.09 -6.80
N GLN A 139 -6.04 -9.62 -6.65
CA GLN A 139 -5.34 -10.30 -7.74
C GLN A 139 -5.66 -11.80 -7.79
N GLY A 140 -6.64 -12.26 -7.01
CA GLY A 140 -6.99 -13.67 -6.92
C GLY A 140 -5.99 -14.50 -6.12
N THR A 141 -5.01 -13.88 -5.45
CA THR A 141 -4.14 -14.61 -4.52
C THR A 141 -4.96 -15.00 -3.28
N THR A 142 -4.94 -16.28 -2.92
CA THR A 142 -5.50 -16.73 -1.64
C THR A 142 -4.60 -16.22 -0.52
N VAL A 143 -5.14 -15.42 0.38
CA VAL A 143 -4.40 -14.83 1.51
C VAL A 143 -5.13 -15.06 2.82
N ARG A 144 -4.38 -15.44 3.84
CA ARG A 144 -4.84 -15.66 5.21
C ARG A 144 -4.20 -14.61 6.12
N LEU A 145 -5.02 -14.00 6.98
CA LEU A 145 -4.57 -13.09 8.04
C LEU A 145 -4.14 -13.94 9.25
N GLU A 146 -2.84 -14.20 9.36
CA GLU A 146 -2.25 -14.97 10.46
C GLU A 146 -0.77 -14.62 10.66
N GLU A 147 -0.17 -15.01 11.78
CA GLU A 147 1.24 -14.74 12.06
C GLU A 147 2.16 -15.34 10.95
N PRO A 148 3.10 -14.57 10.37
CA PRO A 148 3.70 -13.36 10.93
C PRO A 148 2.87 -12.08 10.84
N ASP A 149 2.01 -11.94 9.84
CA ASP A 149 0.98 -10.91 9.66
C ASP A 149 0.02 -11.36 8.51
N LEU A 150 0.58 -11.96 7.44
CA LEU A 150 -0.16 -12.65 6.38
C LEU A 150 0.55 -13.95 5.94
N ILE A 151 -0.22 -14.93 5.46
CA ILE A 151 0.26 -16.02 4.59
C ILE A 151 -0.46 -15.93 3.25
N ALA A 152 0.31 -15.85 2.16
CA ALA A 152 -0.22 -15.80 0.80
C ALA A 152 0.20 -17.06 0.03
N ASP A 153 -0.75 -17.68 -0.66
CA ASP A 153 -0.52 -18.89 -1.44
C ASP A 153 -0.05 -18.50 -2.85
N PHE A 154 1.28 -18.43 -3.04
CA PHE A 154 1.89 -18.25 -4.36
C PHE A 154 2.35 -19.63 -4.86
N GLU A 155 1.62 -20.24 -5.78
CA GLU A 155 1.95 -21.60 -6.22
C GLU A 155 3.42 -21.73 -6.66
N PRO A 156 4.14 -22.77 -6.21
CA PRO A 156 3.63 -23.92 -5.48
C PRO A 156 3.68 -23.75 -3.95
N TRP A 157 4.19 -22.64 -3.40
CA TRP A 157 4.61 -22.55 -2.00
C TRP A 157 3.90 -21.40 -1.25
N PRO A 158 3.39 -21.64 -0.03
CA PRO A 158 2.90 -20.55 0.80
C PRO A 158 4.05 -19.61 1.18
N CYS A 159 3.80 -18.31 1.14
CA CYS A 159 4.75 -17.27 1.48
C CYS A 159 4.29 -16.53 2.74
N SER A 160 5.14 -16.55 3.76
CA SER A 160 4.97 -15.75 4.97
C SER A 160 5.33 -14.30 4.72
N ILE A 161 4.43 -13.38 5.05
CA ILE A 161 4.64 -11.94 4.83
C ILE A 161 4.56 -11.21 6.17
N ALA A 162 5.71 -10.70 6.63
CA ALA A 162 5.76 -9.82 7.80
C ALA A 162 5.62 -8.36 7.36
N CYS A 163 4.50 -7.72 7.70
CA CYS A 163 4.17 -6.33 7.38
C CYS A 163 4.84 -5.37 8.36
N LYS A 164 5.62 -4.40 7.86
CA LYS A 164 6.32 -3.41 8.69
C LYS A 164 6.25 -2.02 8.07
N LYS A 165 5.70 -1.05 8.81
CA LYS A 165 5.86 0.36 8.45
C LYS A 165 7.22 0.90 8.86
N ILE A 166 7.80 1.72 7.99
CA ILE A 166 9.06 2.40 8.21
C ILE A 166 8.79 3.89 8.44
N TYR A 167 8.78 4.27 9.71
CA TYR A 167 8.66 5.67 10.14
C TYR A 167 10.01 6.42 10.15
N SER A 168 11.12 5.68 10.17
CA SER A 168 12.47 6.25 10.19
C SER A 168 13.50 5.18 9.86
N GLU A 169 14.46 5.53 9.01
CA GLU A 169 15.59 4.65 8.66
C GLU A 169 16.53 4.37 9.86
N LYS A 170 16.48 5.20 10.92
CA LYS A 170 17.31 5.03 12.14
C LYS A 170 17.09 3.71 12.85
N ASN A 171 15.88 3.15 12.78
CA ASN A 171 15.52 1.90 13.45
C ASN A 171 15.36 0.72 12.47
N LEU A 172 15.82 0.88 11.21
CA LEU A 172 15.55 -0.09 10.16
C LEU A 172 16.04 -1.50 10.54
N ASP A 173 17.28 -1.66 11.00
CA ASP A 173 17.84 -2.97 11.35
C ASP A 173 16.98 -3.73 12.37
N ARG A 174 16.48 -3.02 13.39
CA ARG A 174 15.59 -3.59 14.41
C ARG A 174 14.28 -4.03 13.79
N THR A 175 13.71 -3.21 12.91
CA THR A 175 12.45 -3.53 12.21
C THR A 175 12.61 -4.74 11.30
N LEU A 176 13.70 -4.81 10.53
CA LEU A 176 13.99 -5.94 9.64
C LEU A 176 14.20 -7.23 10.45
N ALA A 177 14.98 -7.17 11.53
CA ALA A 177 15.21 -8.32 12.41
C ALA A 177 13.90 -8.84 13.04
N LYS A 178 12.98 -7.94 13.41
CA LYS A 178 11.66 -8.32 13.91
C LYS A 178 10.85 -9.06 12.84
N GLY A 179 10.79 -8.52 11.61
CA GLY A 179 10.10 -9.18 10.50
C GLY A 179 10.66 -10.57 10.19
N ALA A 180 11.99 -10.68 10.08
CA ALA A 180 12.66 -11.97 9.88
C ALA A 180 12.40 -12.96 11.03
N SER A 181 12.36 -12.49 12.28
CA SER A 181 12.02 -13.36 13.41
C SER A 181 10.59 -13.88 13.35
N GLN A 182 9.62 -13.08 12.88
CA GLN A 182 8.25 -13.55 12.71
C GLN A 182 8.15 -14.57 11.57
N ILE A 183 8.83 -14.33 10.44
CA ILE A 183 8.90 -15.30 9.32
C ILE A 183 9.50 -16.62 9.81
N ALA A 184 10.64 -16.58 10.52
CA ALA A 184 11.27 -17.78 11.04
C ALA A 184 10.35 -18.60 11.97
N LYS A 185 9.50 -17.93 12.77
CA LYS A 185 8.53 -18.61 13.65
C LYS A 185 7.40 -19.29 12.89
N SER A 186 7.07 -18.82 11.69
CA SER A 186 6.03 -19.44 10.85
C SER A 186 6.46 -20.77 10.25
N GLY A 187 7.77 -21.06 10.21
CA GLY A 187 8.32 -22.26 9.58
C GLY A 187 8.34 -22.22 8.04
N ASN A 188 7.80 -21.18 7.41
CA ASN A 188 7.77 -21.02 5.97
C ASN A 188 8.87 -20.07 5.46
N HIS A 189 9.11 -20.15 4.15
CA HIS A 189 9.73 -19.11 3.35
C HIS A 189 8.91 -17.82 3.39
N GLY A 190 9.54 -16.68 3.11
CA GLY A 190 8.83 -15.42 3.31
C GLY A 190 9.59 -14.15 3.02
N ILE A 191 8.81 -13.08 2.89
CA ILE A 191 9.27 -11.72 2.64
C ILE A 191 8.87 -10.78 3.77
N VAL A 192 9.64 -9.72 3.97
CA VAL A 192 9.22 -8.62 4.82
C VAL A 192 8.64 -7.52 3.94
N ALA A 193 7.37 -7.19 4.15
CA ALA A 193 6.64 -6.16 3.41
C ALA A 193 6.79 -4.80 4.10
N LEU A 194 7.68 -3.97 3.57
CA LEU A 194 8.04 -2.64 4.05
C LEU A 194 7.14 -1.58 3.41
N ASN A 195 6.37 -0.86 4.23
CA ASN A 195 5.70 0.36 3.81
C ASN A 195 6.55 1.57 4.20
N ILE A 196 7.00 2.34 3.22
CA ILE A 196 7.89 3.49 3.39
C ILE A 196 7.19 4.84 3.21
N GLU A 197 5.85 4.88 3.24
CA GLU A 197 5.08 6.10 2.95
C GLU A 197 5.42 7.27 3.89
N ASP A 198 5.68 7.00 5.18
CA ASP A 198 6.03 8.05 6.16
C ASP A 198 7.48 8.56 6.02
N LEU A 199 8.28 7.98 5.11
CA LEU A 199 9.59 8.54 4.72
C LEU A 199 9.45 9.59 3.61
N VAL A 200 8.28 9.67 2.97
CA VAL A 200 8.01 10.64 1.91
C VAL A 200 7.50 11.91 2.56
N PRO A 201 8.14 13.08 2.36
CA PRO A 201 7.65 14.33 2.92
C PRO A 201 6.20 14.60 2.49
N THR A 202 5.33 14.76 3.47
CA THR A 202 3.88 14.99 3.30
C THR A 202 3.47 16.45 3.46
N GLU A 203 4.41 17.33 3.84
CA GLU A 203 4.15 18.72 4.18
C GLU A 203 3.83 19.62 2.98
N GLN A 204 3.93 19.09 1.75
CA GLN A 204 3.60 19.82 0.55
C GLN A 204 2.74 18.95 -0.35
N LEU A 205 1.58 19.49 -0.72
CA LEU A 205 0.79 18.94 -1.82
C LEU A 205 1.69 18.88 -3.05
N ARG A 206 1.99 17.67 -3.52
CA ARG A 206 2.76 17.50 -4.73
C ARG A 206 1.88 17.83 -5.92
N VAL A 207 2.41 18.62 -6.84
CA VAL A 207 1.77 18.90 -8.13
C VAL A 207 2.62 18.25 -9.20
N CYS A 208 2.00 17.38 -9.99
CA CYS A 208 2.58 16.70 -11.14
C CYS A 208 1.78 17.11 -12.37
N ARG A 209 2.43 17.14 -13.53
CA ARG A 209 1.73 17.38 -14.79
C ARG A 209 0.94 16.14 -15.19
N THR A 210 1.57 14.97 -15.10
CA THR A 210 1.02 13.68 -15.55
C THR A 210 1.09 12.61 -14.46
N THR A 211 0.27 11.56 -14.61
CA THR A 211 0.35 10.35 -13.77
C THR A 211 1.69 9.62 -13.94
N GLY A 212 2.33 9.75 -15.11
CA GLY A 212 3.67 9.18 -15.35
C GLY A 212 4.75 9.82 -14.48
N GLU A 213 4.69 11.12 -14.25
CA GLU A 213 5.60 11.80 -13.32
C GLU A 213 5.38 11.34 -11.88
N LEU A 214 4.13 11.18 -11.45
CA LEU A 214 3.80 10.65 -10.12
C LEU A 214 4.33 9.22 -9.94
N LEU A 215 4.24 8.39 -10.98
CA LEU A 215 4.81 7.04 -10.99
C LEU A 215 6.34 7.06 -10.87
N GLU A 216 7.02 7.94 -11.59
CA GLU A 216 8.47 8.12 -11.49
C GLU A 216 8.91 8.53 -10.07
N ILE A 217 8.15 9.42 -9.44
CA ILE A 217 8.37 9.81 -8.04
C ILE A 217 8.28 8.59 -7.12
N GLY A 218 7.24 7.77 -7.27
CA GLY A 218 7.09 6.54 -6.50
C GLY A 218 8.29 5.60 -6.68
N ARG A 219 8.66 5.35 -7.94
CA ARG A 219 9.75 4.44 -8.32
C ARG A 219 11.11 4.91 -7.82
N SER A 220 11.46 6.17 -8.09
CA SER A 220 12.73 6.77 -7.66
C SER A 220 12.86 6.82 -6.14
N THR A 221 11.76 7.08 -5.43
CA THR A 221 11.73 7.06 -3.95
C THR A 221 12.03 5.66 -3.40
N ALA A 222 11.35 4.63 -3.90
CA ALA A 222 11.59 3.25 -3.49
C ALA A 222 13.01 2.78 -3.85
N ALA A 223 13.47 3.07 -5.06
CA ALA A 223 14.82 2.74 -5.51
C ALA A 223 15.89 3.41 -4.62
N ALA A 224 15.72 4.70 -4.32
CA ALA A 224 16.64 5.43 -3.47
C ALA A 224 16.68 4.87 -2.03
N PHE A 225 15.53 4.49 -1.47
CA PHE A 225 15.45 3.80 -0.18
C PHE A 225 16.24 2.48 -0.19
N CYS A 226 16.01 1.64 -1.21
CA CYS A 226 16.69 0.36 -1.37
C CYS A 226 18.21 0.54 -1.50
N THR A 227 18.66 1.48 -2.35
CA THR A 227 20.09 1.75 -2.56
C THR A 227 20.78 2.21 -1.28
N ARG A 228 20.20 3.20 -0.56
CA ARG A 228 20.77 3.69 0.70
C ARG A 228 20.86 2.61 1.79
N ASN A 229 19.94 1.66 1.77
CA ASN A 229 19.83 0.62 2.81
C ASN A 229 20.26 -0.77 2.33
N ALA A 230 20.91 -0.88 1.17
CA ALA A 230 21.23 -2.16 0.52
C ALA A 230 22.02 -3.10 1.43
N SER A 231 23.01 -2.58 2.18
CA SER A 231 23.80 -3.39 3.13
C SER A 231 22.93 -4.03 4.23
N LYS A 232 21.97 -3.26 4.77
CA LYS A 232 21.06 -3.73 5.83
C LYS A 232 20.06 -4.76 5.30
N LEU A 233 19.49 -4.49 4.13
CA LEU A 233 18.55 -5.40 3.46
C LEU A 233 19.24 -6.72 3.11
N ARG A 234 20.43 -6.64 2.48
CA ARG A 234 21.24 -7.79 2.05
C ARG A 234 21.53 -8.75 3.19
N LYS A 235 21.90 -8.23 4.36
CA LYS A 235 22.32 -9.04 5.51
C LYS A 235 21.37 -10.20 5.83
N LEU A 236 20.06 -9.99 5.82
CA LEU A 236 19.11 -11.05 6.17
C LEU A 236 18.78 -11.99 5.00
N VAL A 237 18.89 -11.49 3.76
CA VAL A 237 18.69 -12.30 2.56
C VAL A 237 19.86 -13.27 2.36
N ASP A 238 21.10 -12.79 2.45
CA ASP A 238 22.30 -13.63 2.31
C ASP A 238 22.36 -14.72 3.39
N LEU A 239 21.83 -14.44 4.59
CA LEU A 239 21.71 -15.41 5.68
C LEU A 239 20.53 -16.38 5.54
N GLY A 240 19.74 -16.27 4.47
CA GLY A 240 18.54 -17.06 4.23
C GLY A 240 17.45 -16.90 5.29
N LYS A 241 17.44 -15.76 6.00
CA LYS A 241 16.42 -15.47 7.01
C LYS A 241 15.12 -14.97 6.40
N VAL A 242 15.19 -14.40 5.22
CA VAL A 242 14.07 -13.93 4.40
C VAL A 242 14.46 -14.10 2.93
N ASP A 243 13.49 -14.29 2.05
CA ASP A 243 13.72 -14.39 0.60
C ASP A 243 13.96 -13.01 -0.03
N GLY A 244 13.32 -11.98 0.53
CA GLY A 244 13.43 -10.61 0.05
C GLY A 244 12.53 -9.64 0.80
N TYR A 245 12.38 -8.47 0.21
CA TYR A 245 11.53 -7.41 0.75
C TYR A 245 10.59 -6.90 -0.32
N LEU A 246 9.31 -6.78 0.03
CA LEU A 246 8.39 -5.94 -0.73
C LEU A 246 8.54 -4.51 -0.20
N VAL A 247 8.99 -3.58 -1.03
CA VAL A 247 9.10 -2.15 -0.68
C VAL A 247 7.96 -1.42 -1.34
N ALA A 248 7.02 -0.91 -0.55
CA ALA A 248 5.79 -0.30 -0.99
C ALA A 248 5.60 1.11 -0.44
N LEU A 249 4.90 1.95 -1.20
CA LEU A 249 4.48 3.29 -0.79
C LEU A 249 3.21 3.71 -1.51
N ALA A 250 2.50 4.65 -0.89
CA ALA A 250 1.42 5.39 -1.53
C ALA A 250 1.85 6.85 -1.65
N VAL A 251 1.70 7.45 -2.84
CA VAL A 251 2.00 8.85 -3.10
C VAL A 251 0.75 9.50 -3.66
N SER A 252 0.31 10.60 -3.04
CA SER A 252 -0.79 11.41 -3.55
C SER A 252 -0.26 12.72 -4.13
N ALA A 253 -0.79 13.12 -5.27
CA ALA A 253 -0.46 14.39 -5.92
C ALA A 253 -1.67 14.95 -6.67
N GLN A 254 -1.67 16.27 -6.85
CA GLN A 254 -2.47 16.92 -7.87
C GLN A 254 -1.87 16.59 -9.22
N VAL A 255 -2.67 16.04 -10.14
CA VAL A 255 -2.24 15.74 -11.52
C VAL A 255 -3.00 16.66 -12.46
N LEU A 256 -2.29 17.63 -13.04
CA LEU A 256 -2.90 18.71 -13.82
C LEU A 256 -3.66 18.22 -15.05
N GLU A 257 -3.16 17.16 -15.69
CA GLU A 257 -3.79 16.58 -16.88
C GLU A 257 -4.85 15.51 -16.55
N SER A 258 -5.09 15.19 -15.27
CA SER A 258 -6.12 14.22 -14.88
C SER A 258 -7.49 14.88 -14.72
N THR A 259 -8.54 14.20 -15.18
CA THR A 259 -9.93 14.67 -15.07
C THR A 259 -10.42 14.79 -13.63
N THR A 260 -9.87 13.96 -12.73
CA THR A 260 -10.15 13.94 -11.29
C THR A 260 -9.33 14.97 -10.51
N GLY A 261 -8.26 15.50 -11.13
CA GLY A 261 -7.35 16.50 -10.57
C GLY A 261 -6.41 15.98 -9.49
N PHE A 262 -6.74 14.91 -8.78
CA PHE A 262 -5.91 14.30 -7.74
C PHE A 262 -5.85 12.79 -7.87
N VAL A 263 -4.63 12.27 -7.79
CA VAL A 263 -4.35 10.85 -7.95
C VAL A 263 -3.56 10.36 -6.74
N THR A 264 -3.99 9.23 -6.17
CA THR A 264 -3.18 8.45 -5.22
C THR A 264 -2.66 7.23 -5.96
N LEU A 265 -1.34 7.19 -6.12
CA LEU A 265 -0.65 6.06 -6.72
C LEU A 265 -0.10 5.16 -5.64
N HIS A 266 -0.30 3.86 -5.81
CA HIS A 266 0.36 2.84 -5.01
C HIS A 266 1.47 2.22 -5.83
N TRP A 267 2.68 2.20 -5.27
CA TRP A 267 3.84 1.60 -5.89
C TRP A 267 4.41 0.54 -4.96
N ALA A 268 4.91 -0.54 -5.55
CA ALA A 268 5.62 -1.58 -4.84
C ALA A 268 6.74 -2.14 -5.72
N THR A 269 7.76 -2.72 -5.09
CA THR A 269 8.82 -3.45 -5.79
C THR A 269 9.37 -4.54 -4.90
N ILE A 270 9.81 -5.65 -5.50
CA ILE A 270 10.51 -6.71 -4.80
C ILE A 270 12.01 -6.43 -4.85
N TRP A 271 12.65 -6.40 -3.70
CA TRP A 271 14.10 -6.30 -3.54
C TRP A 271 14.68 -7.61 -3.03
N THR A 272 15.73 -8.09 -3.68
CA THR A 272 16.56 -9.22 -3.25
C THR A 272 18.00 -9.03 -3.77
N THR A 273 18.87 -10.01 -3.53
CA THR A 273 20.30 -10.03 -3.92
C THR A 273 20.63 -11.27 -4.74
N GLN A 274 21.68 -11.19 -5.56
CA GLN A 274 22.18 -12.33 -6.33
C GLN A 274 22.80 -13.42 -5.44
N GLU A 275 23.24 -13.06 -4.23
CA GLU A 275 23.80 -13.97 -3.23
C GLU A 275 22.72 -14.70 -2.40
N ALA A 276 21.44 -14.54 -2.76
CA ALA A 276 20.36 -15.20 -2.06
C ALA A 276 20.46 -16.74 -2.16
N PRO A 277 20.02 -17.48 -1.15
CA PRO A 277 20.03 -18.94 -1.19
C PRO A 277 19.31 -19.53 -2.41
N ALA A 278 19.68 -20.75 -2.79
CA ALA A 278 19.06 -21.46 -3.90
C ALA A 278 17.51 -21.51 -3.77
N GLY A 279 16.83 -21.39 -4.92
CA GLY A 279 15.36 -21.34 -5.00
C GLY A 279 14.73 -20.00 -4.61
N THR A 280 15.48 -19.03 -4.06
CA THR A 280 14.93 -17.71 -3.69
C THR A 280 14.36 -16.97 -4.91
N SER A 281 15.09 -16.97 -6.03
CA SER A 281 14.65 -16.31 -7.26
C SER A 281 13.37 -16.91 -7.83
N GLU A 282 13.21 -18.23 -7.74
CA GLU A 282 12.00 -18.94 -8.19
C GLU A 282 10.80 -18.57 -7.31
N ARG A 283 10.94 -18.65 -5.98
CA ARG A 283 9.91 -18.21 -5.04
C ARG A 283 9.48 -16.76 -5.27
N LEU A 284 10.45 -15.86 -5.46
CA LEU A 284 10.16 -14.44 -5.65
C LEU A 284 9.56 -14.11 -7.02
N ALA A 285 9.75 -14.95 -8.03
CA ALA A 285 9.14 -14.74 -9.34
C ALA A 285 7.60 -14.77 -9.26
N GLU A 286 7.04 -15.71 -8.50
CA GLU A 286 5.59 -15.86 -8.31
C GLU A 286 5.00 -14.77 -7.41
N VAL A 287 5.75 -14.38 -6.38
CA VAL A 287 5.44 -13.18 -5.58
C VAL A 287 5.37 -11.96 -6.52
N LYS A 288 6.41 -11.76 -7.34
CA LYS A 288 6.51 -10.61 -8.24
C LYS A 288 5.37 -10.58 -9.25
N LYS A 289 5.00 -11.71 -9.85
CA LYS A 289 3.85 -11.81 -10.77
C LYS A 289 2.55 -11.29 -10.16
N SER A 290 2.31 -11.62 -8.89
CA SER A 290 1.12 -11.17 -8.15
C SER A 290 1.16 -9.66 -7.85
N PHE A 291 2.35 -9.08 -7.69
CA PHE A 291 2.52 -7.63 -7.48
C PHE A 291 2.61 -6.81 -8.77
N ASP A 292 3.18 -7.33 -9.85
CA ASP A 292 3.26 -6.61 -11.14
C ASP A 292 1.86 -6.37 -11.72
N ALA A 293 0.91 -7.27 -11.43
CA ALA A 293 -0.50 -7.08 -11.73
C ALA A 293 -1.18 -5.96 -10.90
N LEU A 294 -0.61 -5.58 -9.74
CA LEU A 294 -1.03 -4.40 -8.95
C LEU A 294 -0.46 -3.08 -9.49
N LEU A 295 0.59 -3.13 -10.32
CA LEU A 295 1.32 -1.96 -10.82
C LEU A 295 1.00 -1.65 -12.28
N THR A 296 0.37 -2.59 -12.98
CA THR A 296 -0.07 -2.44 -14.36
C THR A 296 -1.52 -1.97 -14.38
N PRO A 297 -1.87 -0.95 -15.18
CA PRO A 297 -3.27 -0.60 -15.42
C PRO A 297 -4.09 -1.82 -15.80
N GLN A 298 -5.09 -2.18 -14.98
CA GLN A 298 -6.13 -3.09 -15.43
C GLN A 298 -7.16 -2.26 -16.20
N ASP A 299 -7.29 -2.54 -17.50
CA ASP A 299 -8.48 -2.16 -18.25
C ASP A 299 -9.67 -2.89 -17.61
N VAL A 300 -10.37 -2.19 -16.70
CA VAL A 300 -11.66 -2.66 -16.23
C VAL A 300 -12.62 -2.52 -17.41
N ALA A 301 -12.80 -3.63 -18.13
CA ALA A 301 -13.93 -3.81 -19.03
C ALA A 301 -15.19 -3.46 -18.23
N ALA A 302 -15.97 -2.52 -18.77
CA ALA A 302 -17.29 -2.23 -18.27
C ALA A 302 -18.18 -3.42 -18.61
N ASP A 303 -18.20 -4.43 -17.74
CA ASP A 303 -19.17 -5.50 -17.83
C ASP A 303 -20.51 -4.99 -17.28
N ALA A 304 -21.39 -4.69 -18.24
CA ALA A 304 -22.87 -4.67 -18.25
C ALA A 304 -23.64 -3.94 -17.13
#